data_AF-A0A6G3X285-F1
#
_entry.id   AF-A0A6G3X285-F1
#
_cell.length_a   1.000
_cell.length_b   1.000
_cell.length_c   1.000
_cell.angle_alpha   90.00
_cell.angle_beta   90.00
_cell.angle_gamma   90.00
#
_symmetry.space_group_name_H-M   'P 1'
#
loop_
_entity.id
_entity.type
_entity.pdbx_description
1 polymer ?
#
loop_
_entity_poly.entity_id
_entity_poly.type
_entity_poly.pdbx_seq_one_letter_code
_entity_poly.pdbx_strand_id
1 'polypeptide(L)' 'SLLLDAYQRRDKVGLVTFRGTAADVALPPTSSVDAAAARLETLPTGGRTPLAAGLLRAHDVLRVERLRDPARRPL' A
#
# COMPACT_ATOMS: atom_id res chain seq x y z
N SER A 1 -3.13 -0.45 -15.69
CA SER A 1 -3.25 -1.12 -14.37
C SER A 1 -2.79 -0.13 -13.31
N LEU A 2 -3.23 -0.23 -12.05
CA LEU A 2 -2.86 0.74 -11.01
C LEU A 2 -1.33 0.97 -10.93
N LEU A 3 -0.54 -0.08 -11.10
CA LEU A 3 0.91 0.00 -11.13
C LEU A 3 1.48 0.74 -12.36
N LEU A 4 0.93 0.49 -13.55
CA LEU A 4 1.32 1.20 -14.78
C LEU A 4 0.94 2.69 -14.71
N ASP A 5 -0.23 3.00 -14.16
CA ASP A 5 -0.71 4.36 -14.00
C ASP A 5 0.17 5.14 -13.01
N ALA A 6 0.57 4.48 -11.91
CA ALA A 6 1.48 5.05 -10.93
C ALA A 6 2.88 5.26 -11.53
N TYR A 7 3.36 4.35 -12.37
CA TYR A 7 4.62 4.52 -13.09
C TYR A 7 4.63 5.80 -13.93
N GLN A 8 3.59 5.98 -14.76
CA GLN A 8 3.49 7.12 -15.68
C GLN A 8 3.44 8.46 -14.93
N ARG A 9 2.74 8.50 -13.80
CA ARG A 9 2.60 9.70 -12.97
C ARG A 9 3.76 9.94 -12.00
N ARG A 10 4.73 9.03 -11.94
CA ARG A 10 5.80 9.00 -10.91
C ARG A 10 5.23 9.01 -9.49
N ASP A 11 4.14 8.26 -9.33
CA ASP A 11 3.51 8.02 -8.05
C ASP A 11 4.28 6.97 -7.24
N LYS A 12 4.08 7.01 -5.92
CA LYS A 12 4.49 5.92 -5.04
C LYS A 12 3.28 5.04 -4.78
N VAL A 13 3.48 3.73 -4.82
CA VAL A 13 2.45 2.75 -4.49
C VAL A 13 2.83 2.06 -3.21
N GLY A 14 1.88 1.95 -2.28
CA GLY A 14 1.95 1.09 -1.11
C GLY A 14 0.72 0.20 -1.07
N LEU A 15 0.82 -0.95 -0.40
CA LEU A 15 -0.31 -1.86 -0.21
C LEU A 15 -0.39 -2.29 1.24
N VAL A 16 -1.59 -2.12 1.80
CA VAL A 16 -1.99 -2.70 3.07
C VAL A 16 -2.90 -3.89 2.77
N THR A 17 -2.58 -5.04 3.34
CA THR A 17 -3.43 -6.22 3.33
C THR A 17 -4.03 -6.42 4.71
N PHE A 18 -5.19 -7.05 4.76
CA PHE A 18 -5.84 -7.37 6.02
C PHE A 18 -6.56 -8.71 5.90
N ARG A 19 -6.44 -9.53 6.95
CA ARG A 19 -7.12 -10.82 7.04
C ARG A 19 -7.33 -11.21 8.49
N GLY A 20 -8.41 -11.94 8.75
CA GLY A 20 -8.72 -12.41 10.10
C GLY A 20 -9.02 -11.22 11.02
N THR A 21 -8.08 -10.89 11.91
CA THR A 21 -8.18 -9.79 12.88
C THR A 21 -7.09 -8.72 12.73
N ALA A 22 -6.21 -8.82 11.73
CA ALA A 22 -5.03 -7.97 11.58
C ALA A 22 -4.93 -7.30 10.21
N ALA A 23 -4.08 -6.27 10.13
CA ALA A 23 -3.71 -5.55 8.93
C ALA A 23 -2.20 -5.28 8.88
N ASP A 24 -1.58 -5.58 7.74
CA ASP A 24 -0.14 -5.55 7.54
C ASP A 24 0.24 -4.77 6.28
N VAL A 25 1.47 -4.26 6.26
CA VAL A 25 2.02 -3.59 5.07
C VAL A 25 2.68 -4.63 4.19
N ALA A 26 1.93 -5.09 3.18
CA ALA A 26 2.40 -6.03 2.18
C ALA A 26 3.45 -5.40 1.24
N LEU A 27 3.27 -4.12 0.93
CA LEU A 27 4.18 -3.34 0.10
C LEU A 27 4.38 -1.96 0.75
N PRO A 28 5.58 -1.62 1.25
CA PRO A 28 5.86 -0.25 1.69
C PRO A 28 5.79 0.72 0.50
N PRO A 29 5.46 2.01 0.73
CA PRO A 29 5.44 3.01 -0.34
C PRO A 29 6.72 3.00 -1.18
N THR A 30 6.59 2.67 -2.47
CA THR A 30 7.72 2.54 -3.40
C THR A 30 7.40 3.14 -4.76
N SER A 31 8.41 3.70 -5.43
CA SER A 31 8.36 4.10 -6.83
C SER A 31 8.79 2.98 -7.78
N SER A 32 9.29 1.85 -7.26
CA SER A 32 9.66 0.69 -8.07
C SER A 32 8.44 -0.16 -8.37
N VAL A 33 7.98 -0.06 -9.61
CA VAL A 33 6.81 -0.77 -10.13
C VAL A 33 7.08 -2.27 -10.23
N ASP A 34 8.30 -2.66 -10.63
CA ASP A 34 8.69 -4.06 -10.74
C ASP A 34 8.73 -4.75 -9.36
N ALA A 35 9.31 -4.07 -8.36
CA ALA A 35 9.32 -4.57 -6.98
C ALA A 35 7.90 -4.65 -6.39
N ALA A 36 7.01 -3.72 -6.78
CA ALA A 36 5.60 -3.78 -6.43
C ALA A 36 4.92 -5.00 -7.06
N ALA A 37 5.05 -5.17 -8.38
CA ALA A 37 4.44 -6.26 -9.14
C ALA A 37 4.85 -7.63 -8.58
N ALA A 38 6.17 -7.87 -8.42
CA ALA A 38 6.68 -9.13 -7.90
C ALA A 38 6.16 -9.47 -6.49
N ARG A 39 5.98 -8.46 -5.63
CA ARG A 39 5.38 -8.67 -4.30
C ARG A 39 3.90 -9.03 -4.40
N LEU A 40 3.14 -8.39 -5.28
CA LEU A 40 1.71 -8.65 -5.44
C LEU A 40 1.40 -10.10 -5.86
N GLU A 41 2.24 -10.68 -6.71
CA GLU A 41 2.06 -12.06 -7.20
C GLU A 41 2.06 -13.12 -6.10
N THR A 42 2.71 -12.84 -4.97
CA THR A 42 2.87 -13.78 -3.85
C THR A 42 1.90 -13.54 -2.70
N LEU A 43 0.99 -12.56 -2.81
CA LEU A 43 0.12 -12.20 -1.71
C LEU A 43 -0.99 -13.23 -1.48
N PRO A 44 -1.18 -13.69 -0.23
CA PRO A 44 -2.27 -14.57 0.09
C PRO A 44 -3.61 -13.85 -0.06
N THR A 45 -4.60 -14.52 -0.66
CA THR A 45 -5.96 -14.00 -0.82
C THR A 45 -6.93 -14.68 0.16
N GLY A 46 -7.96 -13.94 0.58
CA GLY A 46 -9.07 -14.48 1.39
C GLY A 46 -8.94 -14.34 2.92
N GLY A 47 -10.05 -14.63 3.60
CA GLY A 47 -10.24 -14.43 5.04
C GLY A 47 -11.32 -13.39 5.34
N ARG A 48 -11.56 -13.13 6.64
CA ARG A 48 -12.39 -11.99 7.06
C ARG A 48 -11.68 -10.68 6.73
N THR A 49 -12.46 -9.64 6.47
CA THR A 49 -12.00 -8.30 6.09
C THR A 49 -12.13 -7.35 7.29
N PRO A 50 -11.13 -7.26 8.19
CA PRO A 50 -11.14 -6.27 9.27
C PRO A 50 -10.82 -4.88 8.70
N LEU A 51 -11.78 -4.29 7.98
CA LEU A 51 -11.61 -3.03 7.26
C LEU A 51 -11.12 -1.90 8.17
N ALA A 52 -11.63 -1.82 9.40
CA ALA A 52 -11.19 -0.83 10.37
C ALA A 52 -9.68 -0.93 10.69
N ALA A 53 -9.16 -2.15 10.91
CA ALA A 53 -7.74 -2.37 11.11
C ALA A 53 -6.93 -1.98 9.86
N GLY A 54 -7.45 -2.30 8.67
CA GLY A 54 -6.87 -1.88 7.39
C GLY A 54 -6.75 -0.37 7.24
N LEU A 55 -7.83 0.36 7.53
CA LEU A 55 -7.85 1.82 7.42
C LEU A 55 -6.95 2.50 8.46
N LEU A 56 -6.93 2.01 9.70
CA LEU A 56 -5.99 2.49 10.73
C LEU A 56 -4.54 2.26 10.30
N ARG A 57 -4.24 1.07 9.75
CA ARG A 57 -2.89 0.77 9.27
C ARG A 57 -2.49 1.65 8.08
N ALA A 58 -3.41 1.90 7.15
CA ALA A 58 -3.20 2.82 6.04
C ALA A 58 -2.93 4.24 6.55
N HIS A 59 -3.71 4.71 7.53
CA HIS A 59 -3.49 6.02 8.15
C HIS A 59 -2.07 6.16 8.74
N ASP A 60 -1.59 5.14 9.46
CA ASP A 60 -0.22 5.13 10.00
C ASP A 60 0.86 5.18 8.91
N VAL A 61 0.69 4.42 7.84
CA VAL A 61 1.60 4.44 6.69
C VAL A 61 1.64 5.83 6.06
N LEU A 62 0.48 6.44 5.82
CA LEU A 62 0.37 7.77 5.23
C LEU A 62 0.95 8.86 6.14
N ARG A 63 0.77 8.73 7.46
CA ARG A 63 1.36 9.65 8.45
C ARG A 63 2.88 9.62 8.39
N VAL A 64 3.48 8.44 8.31
CA VAL A 64 4.95 8.30 8.17
C VAL A 64 5.42 8.82 6.81
N GLU A 65 4.71 8.51 5.73
CA GLU A 65 5.10 8.96 4.38
C GLU A 65 5.00 10.48 4.24
N ARG A 66 4.03 11.13 4.91
CA ARG A 66 3.91 12.60 4.95
C ARG A 66 5.15 13.26 5.54
N LEU A 67 5.81 12.63 6.52
CA LEU A 67 7.06 13.14 7.08
C LEU A 67 8.23 13.07 6.09
N ARG A 68 8.18 12.11 5.15
CA ARG A 68 9.21 11.90 4.12
C ARG A 68 9.00 12.81 2.90
N ASP A 69 7.75 13.02 2.51
CA ASP A 69 7.37 13.84 1.36
C ASP A 69 6.07 14.63 1.67
N PRO A 70 6.19 15.82 2.28
CA PRO A 70 5.04 16.61 2.69
C PRO A 70 4.16 17.10 1.53
N ALA A 71 4.69 17.19 0.32
CA ALA A 71 3.97 17.68 -0.85
C ALA A 71 3.07 16.62 -1.50
N ARG A 72 3.41 15.33 -1.33
CA ARG A 72 2.69 14.21 -1.94
C ARG A 72 1.35 13.94 -1.28
N ARG A 73 0.27 13.79 -2.05
CA ARG A 73 -1.08 13.57 -1.51
C ARG A 73 -1.50 12.11 -1.66
N PRO A 74 -2.08 11.47 -0.63
CA PRO A 74 -2.69 10.16 -0.77
C PRO A 74 -3.93 10.26 -1.67
N LEU A 75 -4.20 9.18 -2.40
CA LEU A 75 -5.40 8.97 -3.21
C LEU A 75 -6.38 8.07 -2.46
#